data_AF-A0A3D1SGS7-F1
#
_entry.id   AF-A0A3D1SGS7-F1
#
_cell.length_a   1.000
_cell.length_b   1.000
_cell.length_c   1.000
_cell.angle_alpha   90.00
_cell.angle_beta   90.00
_cell.angle_gamma   90.00
#
_symmetry.space_group_name_H-M   'P 1'
#
loop_
_entity.id
_entity.type
_entity.pdbx_description
1 polymer ?
#
loop_
_entity_poly.entity_id
_entity_poly.type
_entity_poly.pdbx_seq_one_letter_code
_entity_poly.pdbx_strand_id
1 'polypeptide(L)'
;MPINKTGAKKDGLQQYRVRLNYTDSLGKARQIERTAYGLAEANALEQQLIAEYKEKRTASARLTVRELFEEYAVYHAHETRKTSHDNAMKILRLRVLPTMADYRLDKLTQPVLAKWKNGLAANRLAVSTKQNAYKVFVAMLNYAVKMEY
;
A
#
# COMPACT_ATOMS: atom_id res chain seq x y z
N MET A 1 -14.76 -15.04 -18.72
CA MET A 1 -15.39 -13.91 -19.45
C MET A 1 -15.68 -12.77 -18.45
N PRO A 2 -14.99 -11.63 -18.56
CA PRO A 2 -15.04 -10.53 -17.58
C PRO A 2 -16.30 -9.65 -17.73
N ILE A 3 -16.98 -9.69 -18.88
CA ILE A 3 -18.19 -8.90 -19.12
C ILE A 3 -19.39 -9.86 -19.26
N ASN A 4 -20.38 -9.71 -18.39
CA ASN A 4 -21.57 -10.56 -18.37
C ASN A 4 -22.83 -9.72 -18.61
N LYS A 5 -23.70 -10.13 -19.53
CA LYS A 5 -25.01 -9.51 -19.71
C LYS A 5 -25.87 -9.77 -18.46
N THR A 6 -26.50 -8.73 -17.92
CA THR A 6 -27.55 -8.87 -16.90
C THR A 6 -28.92 -8.76 -17.56
N GLY A 7 -29.97 -9.28 -16.93
CA GLY A 7 -31.33 -9.28 -17.50
C GLY A 7 -32.01 -7.90 -17.56
N ALA A 8 -31.41 -6.88 -16.94
CA ALA A 8 -31.98 -5.54 -16.89
C ALA A 8 -31.56 -4.68 -18.10
N LYS A 9 -32.46 -3.78 -18.49
CA LYS A 9 -32.30 -2.83 -19.58
C LYS A 9 -32.63 -1.44 -19.05
N LYS A 10 -31.89 -0.43 -19.52
CA LYS A 10 -32.17 0.98 -19.24
C LYS A 10 -31.99 1.76 -20.54
N ASP A 11 -32.93 2.63 -20.87
CA ASP A 11 -32.89 3.49 -22.07
C ASP A 11 -32.61 2.73 -23.39
N GLY A 12 -33.20 1.53 -23.54
CA GLY A 12 -33.02 0.68 -24.74
C GLY A 12 -31.68 -0.07 -24.80
N LEU A 13 -30.76 0.17 -23.87
CA LEU A 13 -29.45 -0.46 -23.80
C LEU A 13 -29.44 -1.64 -22.82
N GLN A 14 -28.75 -2.71 -23.22
CA GLN A 14 -28.55 -3.89 -22.37
C GLN A 14 -27.56 -3.57 -21.26
N GLN A 15 -27.88 -3.91 -20.01
CA GLN A 15 -26.92 -3.78 -18.92
C GLN A 15 -25.87 -4.91 -18.99
N TYR A 16 -24.62 -4.53 -18.77
CA TYR A 16 -23.47 -5.41 -18.68
C TYR A 16 -22.78 -5.23 -17.32
N ARG A 17 -22.39 -6.33 -16.70
CA ARG A 17 -21.55 -6.36 -15.50
C ARG A 17 -20.12 -6.63 -15.90
N VAL A 18 -19.25 -5.66 -15.65
CA VAL A 18 -17.81 -5.70 -15.89
C VAL A 18 -17.14 -6.16 -14.59
N ARG A 19 -16.36 -7.25 -14.67
CA ARG A 19 -15.63 -7.85 -13.56
C ARG A 19 -14.14 -7.79 -13.84
N LEU A 20 -13.39 -7.15 -12.96
CA LEU A 20 -11.93 -7.19 -12.96
C LEU A 20 -11.46 -8.05 -11.80
N ASN A 21 -10.86 -9.20 -12.12
CA ASN A 21 -10.18 -10.04 -11.14
C ASN A 21 -8.72 -9.61 -11.09
N TYR A 22 -8.21 -9.32 -9.89
CA TYR A 22 -6.81 -8.98 -9.70
C TYR A 22 -6.26 -9.66 -8.45
N THR A 23 -4.95 -9.82 -8.41
CA THR A 23 -4.24 -10.33 -7.24
C THR A 23 -3.68 -9.14 -6.47
N ASP A 24 -4.02 -9.03 -5.20
CA ASP A 24 -3.47 -7.99 -4.33
C ASP A 24 -1.97 -8.23 -4.04
N SER A 25 -1.32 -7.28 -3.38
CA SER A 25 0.10 -7.37 -3.02
C SER A 25 0.42 -8.56 -2.09
N LEU A 26 -0.61 -9.13 -1.44
CA LEU A 26 -0.52 -10.29 -0.55
C LEU A 26 -0.79 -11.63 -1.25
N GLY A 27 -0.99 -11.62 -2.58
CA GLY A 27 -1.26 -12.83 -3.34
C GLY A 27 -2.72 -13.29 -3.27
N LYS A 28 -3.61 -12.51 -2.66
CA LYS A 28 -5.02 -12.86 -2.51
C LYS A 28 -5.82 -12.39 -3.73
N ALA A 29 -6.69 -13.26 -4.24
CA ALA A 29 -7.59 -12.91 -5.32
C ALA A 29 -8.68 -11.93 -4.84
N ARG A 30 -8.84 -10.83 -5.57
CA ARG A 30 -9.88 -9.82 -5.37
C ARG A 30 -10.64 -9.56 -6.66
N GLN A 31 -11.84 -9.04 -6.52
CA GLN A 31 -12.77 -8.79 -7.62
C GLN A 31 -13.41 -7.41 -7.47
N ILE A 32 -13.33 -6.61 -8.53
CA ILE A 32 -14.08 -5.36 -8.67
C ILE A 32 -15.21 -5.61 -9.66
N GLU A 33 -16.43 -5.30 -9.26
CA GLU A 33 -17.60 -5.32 -10.15
C GLU A 33 -18.10 -3.89 -10.40
N ARG A 34 -18.31 -3.55 -11.67
CA ARG A 34 -19.05 -2.34 -12.07
C ARG A 34 -20.08 -2.69 -13.15
N THR A 35 -21.07 -1.82 -13.33
CA THR A 35 -22.13 -2.02 -14.32
C THR A 35 -22.10 -0.91 -15.36
N ALA A 36 -22.23 -1.26 -16.63
CA ALA A 36 -22.33 -0.36 -17.78
C ALA A 36 -23.57 -0.70 -18.62
N TYR A 37 -24.01 0.20 -19.49
CA TYR A 37 -25.19 0.02 -20.35
C TYR A 37 -24.76 0.09 -21.83
N GLY A 38 -24.73 -1.06 -22.50
CA GLY A 38 -24.19 -1.20 -23.85
C GLY A 38 -22.80 -1.86 -23.87
N LEU A 39 -22.54 -2.62 -24.94
CA LEU A 39 -21.31 -3.44 -25.05
C LEU A 39 -20.05 -2.58 -25.21
N ALA A 40 -20.14 -1.50 -25.99
CA ALA A 40 -19.03 -0.56 -26.19
C ALA A 40 -18.64 0.15 -24.88
N GLU A 41 -19.63 0.59 -24.11
CA GLU A 41 -19.41 1.23 -22.80
C GLU A 41 -18.83 0.23 -21.79
N ALA A 42 -19.28 -1.02 -21.80
CA ALA A 42 -18.74 -2.08 -20.95
C ALA A 42 -17.25 -2.38 -21.25
N ASN A 43 -16.87 -2.43 -22.53
CA ASN A 43 -15.47 -2.63 -22.94
C ASN A 43 -14.59 -1.43 -22.56
N ALA A 44 -15.09 -0.20 -22.76
CA ALA A 44 -14.37 1.01 -22.35
C ALA A 44 -14.17 1.05 -20.83
N LEU A 45 -15.20 0.67 -20.06
CA LEU A 45 -15.14 0.61 -18.61
C LEU A 45 -14.14 -0.45 -18.11
N GLU A 46 -14.04 -1.61 -18.78
CA GLU A 46 -13.01 -2.61 -18.47
C GLU A 46 -11.60 -2.05 -18.68
N GLN A 47 -11.34 -1.42 -19.83
CA GLN A 47 -10.03 -0.82 -20.13
C GLN A 47 -9.67 0.28 -19.13
N GLN A 48 -10.62 1.13 -18.77
CA GLN A 48 -10.45 2.17 -17.75
C GLN A 48 -10.10 1.56 -16.39
N LEU A 49 -10.82 0.52 -15.96
CA LEU A 49 -10.55 -0.17 -14.68
C LEU A 49 -9.16 -0.79 -14.65
N ILE A 50 -8.71 -1.41 -15.75
CA ILE A 50 -7.36 -1.98 -15.86
C ILE A 50 -6.30 -0.86 -15.80
N ALA A 51 -6.52 0.24 -16.51
CA ALA A 51 -5.60 1.38 -16.52
C ALA A 51 -5.51 2.03 -15.13
N GLU A 52 -6.65 2.32 -14.49
CA GLU A 52 -6.72 2.89 -13.15
C GLU A 52 -6.03 1.98 -12.12
N TYR A 53 -6.23 0.67 -12.21
CA TYR A 53 -5.57 -0.29 -11.33
C TYR A 53 -4.05 -0.31 -11.53
N LYS A 54 -3.57 -0.35 -12.79
CA LYS A 54 -2.14 -0.29 -13.11
C LYS A 54 -1.50 1.01 -12.66
N GLU A 55 -2.19 2.13 -12.84
CA GLU A 55 -1.73 3.45 -12.46
C GLU A 55 -1.63 3.56 -10.94
N LYS A 56 -2.67 3.19 -10.18
CA LYS A 56 -2.64 3.16 -8.72
C LYS A 56 -1.49 2.31 -8.20
N ARG A 57 -1.34 1.09 -8.70
CA ARG A 57 -0.24 0.20 -8.31
C ARG A 57 1.14 0.79 -8.62
N THR A 58 1.26 1.50 -9.75
CA THR A 58 2.52 2.15 -10.13
C THR A 58 2.81 3.38 -9.28
N ALA A 59 1.78 4.14 -8.91
CA ALA A 59 1.88 5.29 -8.03
C ALA A 59 2.29 4.86 -6.62
N SER A 60 1.64 3.85 -6.05
CA SER A 60 1.98 3.37 -4.71
C SER A 60 3.39 2.75 -4.64
N ALA A 61 3.81 2.05 -5.69
CA ALA A 61 5.18 1.53 -5.79
C ALA A 61 6.25 2.64 -5.81
N ARG A 62 5.91 3.87 -6.23
CA ARG A 62 6.84 5.01 -6.29
C ARG A 62 6.93 5.78 -4.98
N LEU A 63 6.06 5.49 -4.02
CA LEU A 63 6.02 6.14 -2.72
C LEU A 63 7.34 5.90 -1.97
N THR A 64 7.81 6.90 -1.25
CA THR A 64 9.03 6.83 -0.44
C THR A 64 8.71 6.47 1.00
N VAL A 65 9.73 5.99 1.75
CA VAL A 65 9.59 5.72 3.18
C VAL A 65 9.21 7.00 3.96
N ARG A 66 9.64 8.18 3.48
CA ARG A 66 9.26 9.46 4.08
C ARG A 66 7.77 9.75 3.91
N GLU A 67 7.25 9.64 2.70
CA GLU A 67 5.82 9.83 2.43
C GLU A 67 4.99 8.81 3.21
N LEU A 68 5.43 7.55 3.25
CA LEU A 68 4.80 6.51 4.08
C LEU A 68 4.77 6.90 5.56
N PHE A 69 5.87 7.47 6.06
CA PHE A 69 5.95 7.92 7.45
C PHE A 69 4.96 9.04 7.76
N GLU A 70 4.78 10.01 6.85
CA GLU A 70 3.85 11.12 7.04
C GLU A 70 2.40 10.63 7.09
N GLU A 71 2.02 9.74 6.16
CA GLU A 71 0.69 9.11 6.16
C GLU A 71 0.47 8.23 7.40
N TYR A 72 1.47 7.40 7.73
CA TYR A 72 1.41 6.51 8.88
C TYR A 72 1.31 7.28 10.20
N ALA A 73 1.95 8.45 10.31
CA ALA A 73 1.85 9.30 11.50
C ALA A 73 0.40 9.72 11.75
N VAL A 74 -0.31 10.18 10.71
CA VAL A 74 -1.72 10.58 10.83
C VAL A 74 -2.57 9.37 11.21
N TYR A 75 -2.41 8.26 10.49
CA TYR A 75 -3.16 7.02 10.75
C TYR A 75 -2.96 6.50 12.19
N HIS A 76 -1.71 6.35 12.62
CA HIS A 76 -1.35 5.79 13.92
C HIS A 76 -1.79 6.69 15.09
N ALA A 77 -1.90 8.00 14.88
CA ALA A 77 -2.40 8.92 15.90
C ALA A 77 -3.88 8.68 16.26
N HIS A 78 -4.68 8.21 15.31
CA HIS A 78 -6.10 7.91 15.54
C HIS A 78 -6.31 6.58 16.25
N GLU A 79 -5.42 5.60 16.05
CA GLU A 79 -5.56 4.26 16.63
C GLU A 79 -4.95 4.11 18.02
N THR A 80 -3.99 4.97 18.37
CA THR A 80 -3.18 4.76 19.57
C THR A 80 -3.18 5.96 20.51
N ARG A 81 -2.99 5.68 21.80
CA ARG A 81 -2.78 6.73 22.80
C ARG A 81 -1.59 7.61 22.39
N LYS A 82 -1.73 8.92 22.58
CA LYS A 82 -0.73 9.95 22.26
C LYS A 82 0.71 9.58 22.65
N THR A 83 0.92 9.08 23.87
CA THR A 83 2.26 8.68 24.36
C THR A 83 2.90 7.56 23.53
N SER A 84 2.08 6.59 23.08
CA SER A 84 2.55 5.47 22.26
C SER A 84 2.84 5.93 20.83
N HIS A 85 1.98 6.79 20.27
CA HIS A 85 2.20 7.45 18.99
C HIS A 85 3.51 8.25 19.00
N ASP A 86 3.68 9.14 19.98
CA ASP A 86 4.87 10.01 20.08
C ASP A 86 6.15 9.19 20.17
N ASN A 87 6.13 8.09 20.93
CA ASN A 87 7.28 7.21 21.04
C ASN A 87 7.60 6.50 19.71
N ALA A 88 6.59 5.97 19.02
CA ALA A 88 6.76 5.34 17.71
C ALA A 88 7.34 6.34 16.68
N MET A 89 6.76 7.54 16.59
CA MET A 89 7.23 8.56 15.66
C MET A 89 8.65 9.02 15.97
N LYS A 90 8.98 9.20 17.25
CA LYS A 90 10.34 9.54 17.69
C LYS A 90 11.35 8.47 17.25
N ILE A 91 11.02 7.20 17.39
CA ILE A 91 11.90 6.10 16.99
C ILE A 91 12.11 6.08 15.48
N LEU A 92 11.04 6.22 14.69
CA LEU A 92 11.12 6.27 13.22
C LEU A 92 12.00 7.45 12.77
N ARG A 93 11.76 8.65 13.32
CA ARG A 93 12.54 9.85 13.01
C ARG A 93 14.03 9.73 13.35
N LEU A 94 14.36 9.12 14.50
CA LEU A 94 15.73 9.06 14.98
C LEU A 94 16.53 7.87 14.46
N ARG A 95 15.87 6.80 13.99
CA ARG A 95 16.53 5.50 13.71
C ARG A 95 16.25 4.93 12.33
N VAL A 96 15.16 5.34 11.68
CA VAL A 96 14.78 4.85 10.34
C VAL A 96 15.02 5.92 9.29
N LEU A 97 14.37 7.08 9.45
CA LEU A 97 14.39 8.15 8.45
C LEU A 97 15.79 8.64 8.05
N PRO A 98 16.80 8.75 8.94
CA PRO A 98 18.11 9.27 8.55
C PRO A 98 18.81 8.48 7.44
N THR A 99 18.45 7.21 7.29
CA THR A 99 19.06 6.31 6.29
C THR A 99 18.06 5.78 5.27
N MET A 100 16.77 5.73 5.61
CA MET A 100 15.75 5.06 4.80
C MET A 100 14.77 6.01 4.14
N ALA A 101 14.69 7.29 4.54
CA ALA A 101 13.63 8.22 4.12
C ALA A 101 13.44 8.30 2.60
N ASP A 102 14.54 8.34 1.86
CA ASP A 102 14.52 8.59 0.41
C ASP A 102 14.44 7.29 -0.41
N TYR A 103 14.40 6.12 0.26
CA TYR A 103 14.14 4.86 -0.43
C TYR A 103 12.69 4.77 -0.84
N ARG A 104 12.45 4.38 -2.09
CA ARG A 104 11.13 3.99 -2.57
C ARG A 104 10.72 2.63 -2.02
N LEU A 105 9.43 2.45 -1.78
CA LEU A 105 8.87 1.20 -1.25
C LEU A 105 9.17 0.02 -2.18
N ASP A 106 9.09 0.19 -3.50
CA ASP A 106 9.43 -0.84 -4.49
C ASP A 106 10.92 -1.23 -4.53
N LYS A 107 11.79 -0.44 -3.91
CA LYS A 107 13.24 -0.71 -3.79
C LYS A 107 13.65 -1.23 -2.42
N LEU A 108 12.70 -1.40 -1.49
CA LEU A 108 12.94 -2.02 -0.18
C LEU A 108 13.10 -3.54 -0.28
N THR A 109 14.19 -3.96 -0.91
CA THR A 109 14.55 -5.37 -1.02
C THR A 109 15.15 -5.89 0.30
N GLN A 110 15.15 -7.21 0.48
CA GLN A 110 15.72 -7.85 1.67
C GLN A 110 17.19 -7.44 1.95
N PRO A 111 18.08 -7.32 0.93
CA PRO A 111 19.44 -6.82 1.15
C PRO A 111 19.49 -5.38 1.68
N VAL A 112 18.61 -4.49 1.21
CA VAL A 112 18.54 -3.09 1.67
C VAL A 112 18.12 -3.05 3.14
N LEU A 113 17.09 -3.81 3.51
CA LEU A 113 16.62 -3.92 4.89
C LEU A 113 17.67 -4.56 5.82
N ALA A 114 18.39 -5.57 5.33
CA ALA A 114 19.49 -6.18 6.06
C ALA A 114 20.65 -5.19 6.29
N LYS A 115 21.01 -4.40 5.28
CA LYS A 115 22.04 -3.36 5.38
C LYS A 115 21.66 -2.32 6.44
N TRP A 116 20.42 -1.84 6.42
CA TRP A 116 19.92 -0.92 7.45
C TRP A 116 19.98 -1.54 8.86
N LYS A 117 19.50 -2.78 9.00
CA LYS A 117 19.53 -3.52 10.26
C LYS A 117 20.96 -3.68 10.80
N ASN A 118 21.92 -3.99 9.95
CA ASN A 118 23.32 -4.11 10.30
C ASN A 118 23.94 -2.75 10.70
N GLY A 119 23.56 -1.67 10.01
CA GLY A 119 23.97 -0.30 10.38
C GLY A 119 23.46 0.09 11.77
N LEU A 120 22.21 -0.24 12.10
CA LEU A 120 21.69 -0.01 13.44
C LEU A 120 22.38 -0.90 14.49
N ALA A 121 22.74 -2.13 14.13
CA ALA A 121 23.44 -3.06 15.00
C ALA A 121 24.86 -2.58 15.34
N ALA A 122 25.55 -1.91 14.42
CA ALA A 122 26.87 -1.32 14.63
C ALA A 122 26.88 -0.14 15.62
N ASN A 123 25.74 0.54 15.82
CA ASN A 123 25.64 1.64 16.77
C ASN A 123 25.73 1.15 18.23
N ARG A 124 26.33 1.97 19.11
CA ARG A 124 26.42 1.75 20.56
C ARG A 124 25.08 2.01 21.28
N LEU A 125 24.01 1.38 20.80
CA LEU A 125 22.68 1.43 21.40
C LEU A 125 22.41 0.16 22.22
N ALA A 126 21.58 0.28 23.25
CA ALA A 126 21.07 -0.88 23.99
C ALA A 126 20.31 -1.83 23.05
N VAL A 127 20.40 -3.14 23.33
CA VAL A 127 19.75 -4.19 22.53
C VAL A 127 18.23 -3.95 22.42
N SER A 128 17.59 -3.58 23.53
CA SER A 128 16.17 -3.24 23.58
C SER A 128 15.80 -2.08 22.66
N THR A 129 16.64 -1.04 22.57
CA THR A 129 16.43 0.10 21.67
C THR A 129 16.52 -0.31 20.20
N LYS A 130 17.48 -1.18 19.85
CA LYS A 130 17.62 -1.72 18.48
C LYS A 130 16.40 -2.54 18.09
N GLN A 131 15.96 -3.44 18.97
CA GLN A 131 14.77 -4.24 18.77
C GLN A 131 13.50 -3.38 18.63
N ASN A 132 13.39 -2.31 19.41
CA ASN A 132 12.25 -1.41 19.31
C ASN A 132 12.20 -0.68 17.97
N ALA A 133 13.35 -0.21 17.46
CA ALA A 133 13.42 0.37 16.12
C ALA A 133 12.98 -0.61 15.03
N TYR A 134 13.38 -1.88 15.11
CA TYR A 134 12.91 -2.92 14.19
C TYR A 134 11.40 -3.11 14.27
N LYS A 135 10.84 -3.22 15.47
CA LYS A 135 9.40 -3.41 15.67
C LYS A 135 8.59 -2.27 15.09
N VAL A 136 8.95 -1.02 15.38
CA VAL A 136 8.21 0.15 14.90
C VAL A 136 8.35 0.30 13.39
N PHE A 137 9.53 0.02 12.81
CA PHE A 137 9.69 0.08 11.36
C PHE A 137 8.86 -1.00 10.65
N VAL A 138 8.87 -2.23 11.15
CA VAL A 138 8.03 -3.31 10.60
C VAL A 138 6.55 -2.97 10.71
N ALA A 139 6.09 -2.35 11.80
CA ALA A 139 4.71 -1.92 11.94
C ALA A 139 4.30 -0.91 10.84
N MET A 140 5.17 0.05 10.53
CA MET A 140 4.94 1.02 9.45
C MET A 140 4.95 0.34 8.06
N LEU A 141 5.84 -0.63 7.82
CA LEU A 141 5.84 -1.39 6.56
C LEU A 141 4.60 -2.28 6.42
N ASN A 142 4.13 -2.88 7.52
CA ASN A 142 2.88 -3.65 7.53
C ASN A 142 1.67 -2.76 7.23
N TYR A 143 1.69 -1.49 7.68
CA TYR A 143 0.70 -0.51 7.27
C TYR A 143 0.74 -0.25 5.76
N ALA A 144 1.92 -0.10 5.15
CA ALA A 144 2.05 0.02 3.69
C ALA A 144 1.44 -1.18 2.96
N VAL A 145 1.73 -2.39 3.45
CA VAL A 145 1.15 -3.63 2.90
C VAL A 145 -0.38 -3.64 3.03
N LYS A 146 -0.92 -3.17 4.17
CA LYS A 146 -2.37 -3.05 4.40
C LYS A 146 -3.03 -2.05 3.44
N MET A 147 -2.32 -0.98 3.08
CA MET A 147 -2.78 0.03 2.12
C MET A 147 -2.51 -0.36 0.65
N GLU A 148 -1.97 -1.56 0.41
CA GLU A 148 -1.63 -2.08 -0.93
C GLU A 148 -0.64 -1.18 -1.68
N TYR A 149 0.33 -0.63 -0.93
CA TYR A 149 1.42 0.15 -1.50
C TYR A 149 2.53 -0.68 -2.14
#